data_AF-A0A9X5X6M2-F1
#
_entry.id   AF-A0A9X5X6M2-F1
#
_cell.length_a   1.000
_cell.length_b   1.000
_cell.length_c   1.000
_cell.angle_alpha   90.00
_cell.angle_beta   90.00
_cell.angle_gamma   90.00
#
_symmetry.space_group_name_H-M   'P 1'
#
loop_
_entity.id
_entity.type
_entity.pdbx_description
1 polymer ?
#
loop_
_entity_poly.entity_id
_entity_poly.type
_entity_poly.pdbx_seq_one_letter_code
_entity_poly.pdbx_strand_id
1 'polypeptide(L)'
;IDAALIAGNPLPAGLSLSDEEKAAVEQLDFVYRHVYYAYMMASRPQTLTGLVDSPVGLAAFLLDHDKASLALISRAFAGHTEGLTRDDVLDNITLFWLTNTAISAARLYAENKTSFFGINGVTLPVAVSVFPDELYQAPKSWAEQAYPNLVHYNRLPKGGHFAAWEQPELLVEEIRAGLRSLR
;
A
#
# COMPACT_ATOMS: atom_id res chain seq x y z
N ILE A 1 11.84 -4.11 14.80
CA ILE A 1 10.39 -4.37 14.65
C ILE A 1 10.16 -5.14 13.36
N ASP A 2 10.40 -4.53 12.20
CA ASP A 2 10.21 -5.13 10.86
C ASP A 2 10.72 -6.58 10.72
N ALA A 3 12.02 -6.82 10.98
CA ALA A 3 12.61 -8.16 10.90
C ALA A 3 11.97 -9.20 11.85
N ALA A 4 11.46 -8.78 13.01
CA ALA A 4 10.77 -9.68 13.93
C ALA A 4 9.39 -10.05 13.37
N LEU A 5 8.65 -9.08 12.84
CA LEU A 5 7.32 -9.30 12.24
C LEU A 5 7.40 -10.21 11.00
N ILE A 6 8.34 -9.96 10.10
CA ILE A 6 8.58 -10.81 8.91
C ILE A 6 8.85 -12.27 9.32
N ALA A 7 9.64 -12.48 10.39
CA ALA A 7 9.98 -13.80 10.88
C ALA A 7 8.87 -14.44 11.75
N GLY A 8 7.78 -13.72 12.04
CA GLY A 8 6.75 -14.17 12.99
C GLY A 8 7.24 -14.30 14.44
N ASN A 9 8.34 -13.61 14.77
CA ASN A 9 8.94 -13.63 16.10
C ASN A 9 8.32 -12.57 17.02
N PRO A 10 8.35 -12.78 18.35
CA PRO A 10 8.03 -11.72 19.31
C PRO A 10 8.88 -10.46 19.08
N LEU A 11 8.32 -9.30 19.39
CA LEU A 11 9.09 -8.05 19.38
C LEU A 11 10.23 -8.11 20.42
N PRO A 12 11.34 -7.39 20.20
CA PRO A 12 12.42 -7.27 21.17
C PRO A 12 11.92 -6.86 22.57
N ALA A 13 12.44 -7.51 23.61
CA ALA A 13 12.12 -7.17 24.99
C ALA A 13 12.55 -5.72 25.32
N GLY A 14 11.77 -5.03 26.15
CA GLY A 14 12.07 -3.67 26.60
C GLY A 14 11.67 -2.55 25.63
N LEU A 15 11.02 -2.87 24.50
CA LEU A 15 10.42 -1.87 23.62
C LEU A 15 9.24 -1.19 24.33
N SER A 16 9.38 0.12 24.59
CA SER A 16 8.28 0.98 25.00
C SER A 16 7.69 1.64 23.75
N LEU A 17 6.47 1.27 23.40
CA LEU A 17 5.75 1.80 22.24
C LEU A 17 4.60 2.69 22.72
N SER A 18 4.42 3.84 22.06
CA SER A 18 3.19 4.62 22.16
C SER A 18 2.00 3.85 21.58
N ASP A 19 0.78 4.31 21.85
CA ASP A 19 -0.42 3.64 21.32
C ASP A 19 -0.51 3.71 19.78
N GLU A 20 -0.01 4.80 19.19
CA GLU A 20 0.11 4.92 17.73
C GLU A 20 1.08 3.87 17.16
N GLU A 21 2.23 3.67 17.81
CA GLU A 21 3.23 2.69 17.37
C GLU A 21 2.77 1.25 17.60
N LYS A 22 2.02 0.96 18.67
CA LYS A 22 1.40 -0.36 18.87
C LYS A 22 0.41 -0.67 17.76
N ALA A 23 -0.47 0.28 17.42
CA ALA A 23 -1.42 0.12 16.32
C ALA A 23 -0.70 -0.13 14.98
N ALA A 24 0.37 0.61 14.70
CA ALA A 24 1.18 0.39 13.50
C ALA A 24 1.88 -0.98 13.49
N VAL A 25 2.37 -1.47 14.63
CA VAL A 25 2.91 -2.83 14.76
C VAL A 25 1.85 -3.88 14.46
N GLU A 26 0.65 -3.74 15.01
CA GLU A 26 -0.46 -4.67 14.77
C GLU A 26 -0.87 -4.70 13.29
N GLN A 27 -0.93 -3.53 12.65
CA GLN A 27 -1.17 -3.41 11.21
C GLN A 27 -0.08 -4.11 10.39
N LEU A 28 1.20 -3.86 10.70
CA LEU A 28 2.32 -4.50 10.00
C LEU A 28 2.35 -6.01 10.18
N ASP A 29 2.12 -6.52 11.41
CA ASP A 29 2.01 -7.97 11.66
C ASP A 29 0.88 -8.59 10.85
N PHE A 30 -0.29 -7.92 10.81
CA PHE A 30 -1.40 -8.35 9.98
C PHE A 30 -1.01 -8.40 8.50
N VAL A 31 -0.40 -7.34 7.95
CA VAL A 31 0.01 -7.28 6.55
C VAL A 31 0.97 -8.41 6.20
N TYR A 32 2.05 -8.59 6.97
CA TYR A 32 3.05 -9.64 6.69
C TYR A 32 2.47 -11.06 6.70
N ARG A 33 1.37 -11.29 7.45
CA ARG A 33 0.64 -12.56 7.50
C ARG A 33 -0.43 -12.74 6.42
N HIS A 34 -0.77 -11.70 5.66
CA HIS A 34 -1.88 -11.73 4.69
C HIS A 34 -1.49 -11.28 3.28
N VAL A 35 -0.27 -10.77 3.06
CA VAL A 35 0.24 -10.31 1.75
C VAL A 35 0.69 -11.46 0.82
N TYR A 36 -0.08 -12.55 0.76
CA TYR A 36 0.31 -13.76 0.01
C TYR A 36 0.42 -13.56 -1.50
N TYR A 37 -0.37 -12.64 -2.06
CA TYR A 37 -0.28 -12.28 -3.47
C TYR A 37 1.16 -11.81 -3.81
N ALA A 38 1.77 -11.00 -2.93
CA ALA A 38 3.13 -10.52 -3.08
C ALA A 38 4.16 -11.65 -3.00
N TYR A 39 3.98 -12.63 -2.10
CA TYR A 39 4.87 -13.79 -2.02
C TYR A 39 4.81 -14.67 -3.28
N MET A 40 3.61 -14.86 -3.87
CA MET A 40 3.49 -15.57 -5.14
C MET A 40 4.17 -14.80 -6.28
N MET A 41 3.93 -13.50 -6.40
CA MET A 41 4.53 -12.63 -7.42
C MET A 41 6.06 -12.56 -7.25
N ALA A 42 6.57 -12.53 -6.02
CA ALA A 42 8.00 -12.50 -5.73
C ALA A 42 8.71 -13.83 -6.04
N SER A 43 8.06 -14.96 -5.75
CA SER A 43 8.69 -16.27 -5.85
C SER A 43 8.57 -16.91 -7.23
N ARG A 44 7.40 -16.80 -7.88
CA ARG A 44 7.05 -17.53 -9.11
C ARG A 44 6.17 -16.68 -10.05
N PRO A 45 6.58 -15.46 -10.46
CA PRO A 45 5.70 -14.59 -11.25
C PRO A 45 5.27 -15.21 -12.58
N GLN A 46 6.14 -15.98 -13.25
CA GLN A 46 5.77 -16.68 -14.50
C GLN A 46 4.71 -17.77 -14.29
N THR A 47 4.56 -18.34 -13.10
CA THR A 47 3.54 -19.38 -12.84
C THR A 47 2.13 -18.79 -12.78
N LEU A 48 2.00 -17.46 -12.65
CA LEU A 48 0.71 -16.76 -12.64
C LEU A 48 0.06 -16.65 -14.03
N THR A 49 0.45 -17.44 -15.04
CA THR A 49 -0.05 -17.34 -16.42
C THR A 49 -1.58 -17.43 -16.52
N GLY A 50 -2.27 -18.03 -15.55
CA GLY A 50 -3.73 -18.01 -15.49
C GLY A 50 -4.33 -16.60 -15.47
N LEU A 51 -3.61 -15.60 -14.96
CA LEU A 51 -4.03 -14.19 -14.96
C LEU A 51 -4.08 -13.58 -16.37
N VAL A 52 -3.41 -14.18 -17.35
CA VAL A 52 -3.42 -13.71 -18.75
C VAL A 52 -4.23 -14.60 -19.69
N ASP A 53 -4.82 -15.67 -19.15
CA ASP A 53 -5.63 -16.64 -19.89
C ASP A 53 -7.13 -16.52 -19.55
N SER A 54 -7.48 -15.79 -18.48
CA SER A 54 -8.87 -15.56 -18.07
C SER A 54 -9.07 -14.12 -17.55
N PRO A 55 -9.94 -13.31 -18.19
CA PRO A 55 -10.25 -11.98 -17.70
C PRO A 55 -10.97 -12.01 -16.34
N VAL A 56 -11.71 -13.08 -16.05
CA VAL A 56 -12.33 -13.29 -14.72
C VAL A 56 -11.26 -13.65 -13.68
N GLY A 57 -10.26 -14.45 -14.07
CA GLY A 57 -9.12 -14.77 -13.19
C GLY A 57 -8.28 -13.53 -12.87
N LEU A 58 -8.02 -12.69 -13.87
CA LEU A 58 -7.37 -11.39 -13.68
C LEU A 58 -8.18 -10.48 -12.76
N ALA A 59 -9.47 -10.33 -13.02
CA ALA A 59 -10.35 -9.50 -12.21
C ALA A 59 -10.35 -9.98 -10.75
N ALA A 60 -10.56 -11.27 -10.50
CA ALA A 60 -10.56 -11.82 -9.15
C ALA A 60 -9.24 -11.51 -8.40
N PHE A 61 -8.10 -11.61 -9.08
CA PHE A 61 -6.80 -11.31 -8.49
C PHE A 61 -6.61 -9.81 -8.18
N LEU A 62 -7.04 -8.92 -9.06
CA LEU A 62 -6.89 -7.47 -8.87
C LEU A 62 -7.89 -6.89 -7.85
N LEU A 63 -9.05 -7.53 -7.65
CA LEU A 63 -10.06 -7.10 -6.68
C LEU A 63 -9.66 -7.44 -5.23
N ASP A 64 -8.94 -8.55 -5.02
CA ASP A 64 -8.56 -9.09 -3.70
C ASP A 64 -7.11 -8.73 -3.33
N HIS A 65 -6.82 -7.42 -3.27
CA HIS A 65 -5.50 -6.91 -2.89
C HIS A 65 -5.25 -6.96 -1.37
N ASP A 66 -6.21 -6.42 -0.61
CA ASP A 66 -6.28 -6.47 0.85
C ASP A 66 -7.74 -6.29 1.30
N LYS A 67 -8.01 -6.53 2.59
CA LYS A 67 -9.37 -6.48 3.14
C LYS A 67 -10.05 -5.11 2.98
N ALA A 68 -9.33 -4.01 3.19
CA ALA A 68 -9.89 -2.66 3.09
C ALA A 68 -10.15 -2.29 1.62
N SER A 69 -9.17 -2.56 0.75
CA SER A 69 -9.31 -2.37 -0.69
C SER A 69 -10.46 -3.19 -1.29
N LEU A 70 -10.55 -4.49 -0.95
CA LEU A 70 -11.64 -5.35 -1.40
C LEU A 70 -13.00 -4.82 -0.92
N ALA A 71 -13.09 -4.33 0.31
CA ALA A 71 -14.33 -3.76 0.84
C ALA A 71 -14.72 -2.46 0.10
N LEU A 72 -13.76 -1.56 -0.16
CA LEU A 72 -13.97 -0.33 -0.93
C LEU A 72 -14.48 -0.67 -2.34
N ILE A 73 -13.77 -1.56 -3.04
CA ILE A 73 -14.11 -1.95 -4.40
C ILE A 73 -15.48 -2.65 -4.45
N SER A 74 -15.77 -3.55 -3.49
CA SER A 74 -17.08 -4.23 -3.43
C SER A 74 -18.23 -3.23 -3.29
N ARG A 75 -18.05 -2.16 -2.51
CA ARG A 75 -19.05 -1.08 -2.38
C ARG A 75 -19.22 -0.28 -3.67
N ALA A 76 -18.13 -0.02 -4.40
CA ALA A 76 -18.19 0.58 -5.74
C ALA A 76 -19.03 -0.27 -6.72
N PHE A 77 -18.87 -1.59 -6.71
CA PHE A 77 -19.69 -2.51 -7.51
C PHE A 77 -21.16 -2.58 -7.06
N ALA A 78 -21.43 -2.34 -5.78
CA ALA A 78 -22.79 -2.23 -5.24
C ALA A 78 -23.46 -0.86 -5.51
N GLY A 79 -22.77 0.06 -6.20
CA GLY A 79 -23.29 1.38 -6.55
C GLY A 79 -23.06 2.47 -5.49
N HIS A 80 -22.27 2.20 -4.45
CA HIS A 80 -21.83 3.21 -3.50
C HIS A 80 -20.53 3.85 -3.98
N THR A 81 -20.45 5.18 -4.01
CA THR A 81 -19.21 5.88 -4.37
C THR A 81 -18.55 6.47 -3.12
N GLU A 82 -17.27 6.14 -2.94
CA GLU A 82 -16.42 6.70 -1.89
C GLU A 82 -15.13 7.30 -2.48
N GLY A 83 -15.15 7.64 -3.77
CA GLY A 83 -13.97 8.07 -4.52
C GLY A 83 -13.71 7.22 -5.76
N LEU A 84 -14.16 5.96 -5.72
CA LEU A 84 -14.12 5.02 -6.83
C LEU A 84 -15.53 4.64 -7.29
N THR A 85 -15.69 4.48 -8.59
CA THR A 85 -16.86 3.87 -9.22
C THR A 85 -16.55 2.46 -9.71
N ARG A 86 -17.60 1.70 -10.04
CA ARG A 86 -17.44 0.40 -10.69
C ARG A 86 -16.64 0.50 -11.99
N ASP A 87 -16.93 1.52 -12.79
CA ASP A 87 -16.35 1.66 -14.12
C ASP A 87 -14.86 2.01 -14.03
N ASP A 88 -14.44 2.81 -13.03
CA ASP A 88 -13.02 3.03 -12.74
C ASP A 88 -12.27 1.69 -12.55
N VAL A 89 -12.84 0.78 -11.74
CA VAL A 89 -12.20 -0.51 -11.45
C VAL A 89 -12.17 -1.41 -12.69
N LEU A 90 -13.25 -1.41 -13.48
CA LEU A 90 -13.31 -2.15 -14.74
C LEU A 90 -12.32 -1.59 -15.77
N ASP A 91 -12.11 -0.28 -15.82
CA ASP A 91 -11.13 0.36 -16.70
C ASP A 91 -9.70 -0.08 -16.34
N ASN A 92 -9.36 -0.13 -15.05
CA ASN A 92 -8.05 -0.63 -14.61
C ASN A 92 -7.85 -2.11 -14.95
N ILE A 93 -8.85 -2.97 -14.69
CA ILE A 93 -8.79 -4.40 -15.06
C ILE A 93 -8.65 -4.55 -16.59
N THR A 94 -9.41 -3.77 -17.35
CA THR A 94 -9.39 -3.78 -18.83
C THR A 94 -8.03 -3.33 -19.35
N LEU A 95 -7.42 -2.32 -18.74
CA LEU A 95 -6.07 -1.88 -19.08
C LEU A 95 -5.06 -3.02 -18.91
N PHE A 96 -5.07 -3.71 -17.75
CA PHE A 96 -4.19 -4.86 -17.51
C PHE A 96 -4.42 -6.00 -18.52
N TRP A 97 -5.69 -6.27 -18.84
CA TRP A 97 -6.08 -7.31 -19.79
C TRP A 97 -5.60 -7.01 -21.21
N LEU A 98 -5.96 -5.84 -21.74
CA LEU A 98 -5.66 -5.46 -23.13
C LEU A 98 -4.17 -5.23 -23.38
N THR A 99 -3.42 -4.86 -22.36
CA THR A 99 -1.96 -4.70 -22.46
C THR A 99 -1.20 -6.00 -22.14
N ASN A 100 -1.89 -7.04 -21.66
CA ASN A 100 -1.31 -8.32 -21.25
C ASN A 100 -0.19 -8.14 -20.21
N THR A 101 -0.39 -7.26 -19.23
CA THR A 101 0.67 -6.78 -18.33
C THR A 101 0.69 -7.43 -16.95
N ALA A 102 -0.25 -8.32 -16.63
CA ALA A 102 -0.32 -8.96 -15.30
C ALA A 102 0.99 -9.67 -14.91
N ILE A 103 1.58 -10.45 -15.82
CA ILE A 103 2.84 -11.18 -15.56
C ILE A 103 4.04 -10.23 -15.50
N SER A 104 4.10 -9.22 -16.39
CA SER A 104 5.20 -8.25 -16.36
C SER A 104 5.16 -7.40 -15.10
N ALA A 105 3.97 -7.00 -14.63
CA ALA A 105 3.81 -6.28 -13.37
C ALA A 105 4.23 -7.15 -12.17
N ALA A 106 3.89 -8.45 -12.18
CA ALA A 106 4.29 -9.38 -11.12
C ALA A 106 5.81 -9.50 -10.94
N ARG A 107 6.60 -9.36 -12.00
CA ARG A 107 8.07 -9.43 -11.93
C ARG A 107 8.67 -8.34 -11.05
N LEU A 108 8.00 -7.21 -10.85
CA LEU A 108 8.46 -6.16 -9.93
C LEU A 108 8.69 -6.71 -8.52
N TYR A 109 7.82 -7.61 -8.04
CA TYR A 109 7.95 -8.24 -6.74
C TYR A 109 9.13 -9.21 -6.69
N ALA A 110 9.43 -9.90 -7.79
CA ALA A 110 10.58 -10.80 -7.85
C ALA A 110 11.90 -10.03 -7.90
N GLU A 111 11.92 -8.86 -8.54
CA GLU A 111 13.11 -8.00 -8.63
C GLU A 111 13.33 -7.16 -7.36
N ASN A 112 12.27 -6.83 -6.62
CA ASN A 112 12.40 -6.10 -5.37
C ASN A 112 13.14 -6.93 -4.31
N LYS A 113 14.36 -6.50 -3.93
CA LYS A 113 15.19 -7.15 -2.90
C LYS A 113 15.18 -6.40 -1.57
N THR A 114 14.46 -5.28 -1.46
CA THR A 114 14.36 -4.49 -0.23
C THR A 114 13.14 -4.89 0.58
N SER A 115 13.17 -4.64 1.89
CA SER A 115 11.97 -4.78 2.74
C SER A 115 10.86 -3.83 2.27
N PHE A 116 9.60 -4.26 2.38
CA PHE A 116 8.43 -3.44 2.03
C PHE A 116 8.32 -2.18 2.88
N PHE A 117 8.65 -2.29 4.17
CA PHE A 117 8.51 -1.21 5.16
C PHE A 117 9.85 -0.83 5.81
N GLY A 118 10.96 -1.30 5.23
CA GLY A 118 12.31 -0.98 5.69
C GLY A 118 12.72 0.45 5.37
N ILE A 119 13.64 0.99 6.19
CA ILE A 119 14.20 2.32 6.00
C ILE A 119 15.31 2.25 4.94
N ASN A 120 15.25 3.13 3.93
CA ASN A 120 16.21 3.17 2.81
C ASN A 120 17.22 4.34 2.90
N GLY A 121 17.33 5.03 4.03
CA GLY A 121 18.35 6.06 4.28
C GLY A 121 18.23 7.31 3.41
N VAL A 122 17.00 7.74 3.11
CA VAL A 122 16.74 8.92 2.26
C VAL A 122 17.08 10.21 3.01
N THR A 123 17.96 11.03 2.44
CA THR A 123 18.41 12.30 3.02
C THR A 123 17.83 13.56 2.35
N LEU A 124 17.12 13.39 1.24
CA LEU A 124 16.40 14.47 0.56
C LEU A 124 15.21 14.96 1.41
N PRO A 125 14.68 16.17 1.16
CA PRO A 125 13.40 16.59 1.74
C PRO A 125 12.28 15.56 1.47
N VAL A 126 11.61 15.10 2.53
CA VAL A 126 10.50 14.13 2.45
C VAL A 126 9.22 14.72 3.03
N ALA A 127 8.10 14.48 2.35
CA ALA A 127 6.76 14.73 2.86
C ALA A 127 6.02 13.40 3.03
N VAL A 128 5.33 13.23 4.16
CA VAL A 128 4.55 12.02 4.48
C VAL A 128 3.10 12.39 4.73
N SER A 129 2.18 11.69 4.07
CA SER A 129 0.73 11.85 4.22
C SER A 129 0.14 10.49 4.58
N VAL A 130 -0.46 10.38 5.76
CA VAL A 130 -0.95 9.11 6.32
C VAL A 130 -2.45 9.00 6.10
N PHE A 131 -2.85 8.08 5.24
CA PHE A 131 -4.24 7.76 4.94
C PHE A 131 -4.78 6.69 5.91
N PRO A 132 -6.03 6.83 6.42
CA PRO A 132 -6.53 5.99 7.50
C PRO A 132 -6.70 4.50 7.12
N ASP A 133 -6.99 4.20 5.86
CA ASP A 133 -7.22 2.84 5.38
C ASP A 133 -6.00 2.26 4.62
N GLU A 134 -4.81 2.84 4.79
CA GLU A 134 -3.56 2.26 4.28
C GLU A 134 -3.18 0.99 5.06
N LEU A 135 -2.42 0.09 4.42
CA LEU A 135 -1.90 -1.15 4.97
C LEU A 135 -1.25 -0.98 6.35
N TYR A 136 -0.54 0.14 6.54
CA TYR A 136 -0.13 0.60 7.86
C TYR A 136 -0.14 2.13 7.92
N GLN A 137 -0.52 2.66 9.07
CA GLN A 137 -0.48 4.10 9.32
C GLN A 137 0.85 4.45 9.99
N ALA A 138 1.80 4.97 9.21
CA ALA A 138 3.13 5.31 9.70
C ALA A 138 3.05 6.30 10.87
N PRO A 139 3.51 5.92 12.09
CA PRO A 139 3.55 6.84 13.22
C PRO A 139 4.48 8.03 12.94
N LYS A 140 4.18 9.18 13.53
CA LYS A 140 5.01 10.38 13.34
C LYS A 140 6.43 10.15 13.84
N SER A 141 6.56 9.50 15.00
CA SER A 141 7.86 9.14 15.60
C SER A 141 8.72 8.28 14.68
N TRP A 142 8.11 7.36 13.91
CA TRP A 142 8.83 6.52 12.97
C TRP A 142 9.19 7.27 11.70
N ALA A 143 8.30 8.12 11.19
CA ALA A 143 8.58 8.97 10.04
C ALA A 143 9.76 9.92 10.31
N GLU A 144 9.80 10.56 11.48
CA GLU A 144 10.91 11.43 11.90
C GLU A 144 12.23 10.66 12.04
N GLN A 145 12.19 9.42 12.52
CA GLN A 145 13.39 8.56 12.60
C GLN A 145 13.86 8.08 11.22
N ALA A 146 12.93 7.74 10.33
CA ALA A 146 13.24 7.22 9.00
C ALA A 146 13.75 8.32 8.04
N TYR A 147 13.29 9.55 8.22
CA TYR A 147 13.57 10.68 7.34
C TYR A 147 14.17 11.86 8.11
N PRO A 148 15.51 12.00 8.14
CA PRO A 148 16.19 13.10 8.82
C PRO A 148 15.79 14.50 8.33
N ASN A 149 15.24 14.60 7.11
CA ASN A 149 14.75 15.83 6.51
C ASN A 149 13.24 15.73 6.18
N LEU A 150 12.44 15.41 7.19
CA LEU A 150 10.98 15.38 7.10
C LEU A 150 10.42 16.82 7.10
N VAL A 151 10.01 17.32 5.93
CA VAL A 151 9.53 18.70 5.76
C VAL A 151 8.02 18.84 5.94
N HIS A 152 7.27 17.74 5.89
CA HIS A 152 5.83 17.70 6.09
C HIS A 152 5.39 16.33 6.60
N TYR A 153 4.47 16.33 7.55
CA TYR A 153 3.79 15.14 8.04
C TYR A 153 2.34 15.49 8.35
N ASN A 154 1.40 14.73 7.83
CA ASN A 154 -0.02 14.90 8.13
C ASN A 154 -0.76 13.56 8.18
N ARG A 155 -1.84 13.50 8.96
CA ARG A 155 -2.79 12.38 8.97
C ARG A 155 -4.12 12.86 8.40
N LEU A 156 -4.66 12.12 7.44
CA LEU A 156 -5.80 12.54 6.64
C LEU A 156 -7.08 11.91 7.20
N PRO A 157 -8.25 12.56 7.00
CA PRO A 157 -9.51 12.05 7.55
C PRO A 157 -10.10 10.88 6.76
N LYS A 158 -9.65 10.67 5.52
CA LYS A 158 -10.19 9.67 4.59
C LYS A 158 -9.15 9.23 3.57
N GLY A 159 -9.29 8.01 3.07
CA GLY A 159 -8.52 7.41 1.98
C GLY A 159 -7.77 6.17 2.44
N GLY A 160 -7.42 5.30 1.49
CA GLY A 160 -6.60 4.12 1.76
C GLY A 160 -5.43 3.94 0.80
N HIS A 161 -5.15 2.68 0.49
CA HIS A 161 -3.99 2.26 -0.32
C HIS A 161 -3.91 2.94 -1.70
N PHE A 162 -5.06 3.18 -2.33
CA PHE A 162 -5.14 3.83 -3.64
C PHE A 162 -5.39 5.34 -3.54
N ALA A 163 -4.67 6.05 -2.67
CA ALA A 163 -4.91 7.46 -2.33
C ALA A 163 -5.10 8.38 -3.56
N ALA A 164 -4.28 8.23 -4.60
CA ALA A 164 -4.38 9.03 -5.83
C ALA A 164 -5.66 8.77 -6.63
N TRP A 165 -6.19 7.57 -6.53
CA TRP A 165 -7.36 7.12 -7.27
C TRP A 165 -8.64 7.39 -6.48
N GLU A 166 -8.60 7.17 -5.17
CA GLU A 166 -9.75 7.32 -4.27
C GLU A 166 -9.97 8.75 -3.78
N GLN A 167 -8.90 9.47 -3.43
CA GLN A 167 -8.97 10.83 -2.85
C GLN A 167 -8.01 11.79 -3.59
N PRO A 168 -8.20 12.00 -4.91
CA PRO A 168 -7.27 12.77 -5.72
C PRO A 168 -7.08 14.21 -5.22
N GLU A 169 -8.15 14.87 -4.74
CA GLU A 169 -8.07 16.22 -4.20
C GLU A 169 -7.21 16.29 -2.94
N LEU A 170 -7.43 15.38 -1.97
CA LEU A 170 -6.63 15.31 -0.74
C LEU A 170 -5.15 15.05 -1.06
N LEU A 171 -4.86 14.11 -1.96
CA LEU A 171 -3.48 13.84 -2.36
C LEU A 171 -2.83 15.07 -3.00
N VAL A 172 -3.53 15.77 -3.90
CA VAL A 172 -3.01 16.97 -4.57
C VAL A 172 -2.75 18.10 -3.56
N GLU A 173 -3.65 18.30 -2.60
CA GLU A 173 -3.47 19.28 -1.52
C GLU A 173 -2.25 18.96 -0.68
N GLU A 174 -2.07 17.70 -0.28
CA GLU A 174 -0.92 17.23 0.49
C GLU A 174 0.40 17.38 -0.27
N ILE A 175 0.44 17.03 -1.56
CA ILE A 175 1.63 17.26 -2.40
C ILE A 175 1.97 18.76 -2.46
N ARG A 176 0.95 19.63 -2.64
CA ARG A 176 1.15 21.08 -2.69
C ARG A 176 1.62 21.64 -1.36
N ALA A 177 1.06 21.18 -0.24
CA ALA A 177 1.44 21.60 1.09
C ALA A 177 2.86 21.14 1.43
N GLY A 178 3.14 19.84 1.24
CA GLY A 178 4.41 19.24 1.64
C GLY A 178 5.61 19.71 0.83
N LEU A 179 5.41 20.08 -0.43
CA LEU A 179 6.48 20.61 -1.29
C LEU A 179 6.50 22.14 -1.35
N ARG A 180 5.66 22.85 -0.59
CA ARG A 180 5.55 24.32 -0.64
C ARG A 180 6.85 25.01 -0.29
N SER A 181 7.61 24.49 0.67
CA SER A 181 8.88 25.07 1.12
C SER A 181 10.03 24.91 0.11
N LEU A 182 9.85 24.09 -0.91
CA LEU A 182 10.87 23.75 -1.92
C LEU A 182 10.66 24.47 -3.26
N ARG A 183 9.64 25.33 -3.36
CA ARG A 183 9.24 26.03 -4.58
C ARG A 183 9.43 27.54 -4.45
#